data_AF-A0A6S6U864-F1
#
_entry.id   AF-A0A6S6U864-F1
#
_cell.length_a   1.000
_cell.length_b   1.000
_cell.length_c   1.000
_cell.angle_alpha   90.00
_cell.angle_beta   90.00
_cell.angle_gamma   90.00
#
_symmetry.space_group_name_H-M   'P 1'
#
loop_
_entity.id
_entity.type
_entity.pdbx_description
1 polymer ?
#
loop_
_entity_poly.entity_id
_entity_poly.type
_entity_poly.pdbx_seq_one_letter_code
_entity_poly.pdbx_strand_id
1 'polypeptide(L)' 'MELEEIRFELELTGMSLGQITKVIASVERDGFDAKLLDKKLIGMGYAPVFTIYDDL' A
#
# COMPACT_ATOMS: atom_id res chain seq x y z
N MET A 1 -1.96 10.32 -3.83
CA MET A 1 -2.75 9.09 -3.97
C MET A 1 -3.78 9.07 -2.87
N GLU A 2 -5.04 8.91 -3.22
CA GLU A 2 -6.18 8.83 -2.31
C GLU A 2 -6.30 7.42 -1.69
N LEU A 3 -6.98 7.30 -0.55
CA LEU A 3 -7.14 6.01 0.15
C LEU A 3 -7.85 4.94 -0.69
N GLU A 4 -8.79 5.35 -1.54
CA GLU A 4 -9.49 4.45 -2.46
C GLU A 4 -8.55 3.87 -3.51
N GLU A 5 -7.65 4.69 -4.06
CA GLU A 5 -6.64 4.26 -5.04
C GLU A 5 -5.64 3.29 -4.39
N ILE A 6 -5.19 3.60 -3.16
CA ILE A 6 -4.32 2.71 -2.40
C ILE A 6 -5.02 1.36 -2.17
N ARG A 7 -6.28 1.37 -1.73
CA ARG A 7 -7.04 0.14 -1.50
C ARG A 7 -7.13 -0.70 -2.77
N PHE A 8 -7.47 -0.08 -3.88
CA PHE A 8 -7.59 -0.75 -5.17
C PHE A 8 -6.28 -1.44 -5.57
N GLU A 9 -5.16 -0.73 -5.49
CA GLU A 9 -3.83 -1.28 -5.77
C GLU A 9 -3.48 -2.47 -4.88
N LEU A 10 -3.81 -2.39 -3.59
CA LEU A 10 -3.60 -3.49 -2.66
C LEU A 10 -4.47 -4.72 -2.96
N GLU A 11 -5.70 -4.54 -3.45
CA GLU A 11 -6.57 -5.64 -3.88
C GLU A 11 -5.96 -6.37 -5.09
N LEU A 12 -5.36 -5.64 -6.03
CA LEU A 12 -4.70 -6.21 -7.21
C LEU A 12 -3.49 -7.09 -6.86
N THR A 13 -2.85 -6.87 -5.71
CA THR A 13 -1.75 -7.74 -5.22
C THR A 13 -2.22 -9.11 -4.72
N GLY A 14 -3.54 -9.35 -4.64
CA GLY A 14 -4.11 -10.56 -4.06
C GLY A 14 -4.05 -10.59 -2.53
N MET A 15 -3.86 -9.43 -1.90
CA MET A 15 -3.83 -9.31 -0.45
C MET A 15 -5.22 -9.56 0.16
N SER A 16 -5.28 -10.16 1.35
CA SER A 16 -6.56 -10.35 2.03
C SER A 16 -7.13 -9.03 2.56
N LEU A 17 -8.46 -8.91 2.62
CA LEU A 17 -9.14 -7.71 3.15
C LEU A 17 -8.66 -7.31 4.56
N GLY A 18 -8.33 -8.29 5.40
CA GLY A 18 -7.81 -8.04 6.75
C GLY A 18 -6.42 -7.42 6.75
N GLN A 19 -5.54 -7.80 5.82
CA GLN A 19 -4.23 -7.18 5.64
C GLN A 19 -4.37 -5.79 5.00
N ILE A 20 -5.22 -5.65 3.98
CA ILE A 20 -5.51 -4.36 3.32
C ILE A 20 -5.98 -3.33 4.36
N THR A 21 -6.92 -3.71 5.22
CA THR A 21 -7.43 -2.83 6.29
C THR A 21 -6.32 -2.35 7.23
N LYS A 22 -5.34 -3.21 7.56
CA LYS A 22 -4.18 -2.83 8.38
C LYS A 22 -3.22 -1.89 7.67
N VAL A 23 -3.07 -2.03 6.35
CA VAL A 23 -2.23 -1.13 5.56
C VAL A 23 -2.90 0.25 5.45
N ILE A 24 -4.19 0.29 5.11
CA ILE A 24 -4.99 1.53 5.04
C ILE A 24 -4.97 2.28 6.38
N ALA A 25 -5.22 1.59 7.50
CA ALA A 25 -5.17 2.22 8.82
C ALA A 25 -3.76 2.73 9.24
N SER A 26 -2.71 2.28 8.56
CA SER A 26 -1.36 2.84 8.71
C SER A 26 -1.26 4.15 7.94
N VAL A 27 -1.72 4.14 6.68
CA VAL A 27 -1.71 5.33 5.81
C VAL A 27 -2.58 6.45 6.37
N GLU A 28 -3.76 6.13 6.91
CA GLU A 28 -4.64 7.13 7.55
C GLU A 28 -3.98 7.85 8.74
N ARG A 29 -3.07 7.17 9.43
CA ARG A 29 -2.40 7.68 10.62
C ARG A 29 -1.12 8.43 10.30
N ASP A 30 -0.31 7.84 9.42
CA ASP A 30 1.07 8.25 9.18
C ASP A 30 1.22 9.06 7.87
N GLY A 31 0.15 9.14 7.06
CA GLY A 31 0.18 9.66 5.70
C GLY A 31 0.64 8.63 4.68
N PHE A 32 0.47 8.97 3.40
CA PHE A 32 0.96 8.14 2.29
C PHE A 32 2.43 8.43 2.02
N ASP A 33 3.26 7.39 2.07
CA ASP A 33 4.66 7.37 1.63
C ASP A 33 4.87 6.10 0.79
N ALA A 34 5.10 6.29 -0.51
CA ALA A 34 5.22 5.19 -1.48
C ALA A 34 6.38 4.23 -1.14
N LYS A 35 7.54 4.77 -0.77
CA LYS A 35 8.73 3.97 -0.42
C LYS A 35 8.51 3.17 0.87
N LEU A 36 7.91 3.81 1.87
CA LEU A 36 7.62 3.16 3.16
C LEU A 36 6.58 2.05 2.98
N LEU A 37 5.55 2.29 2.19
CA LEU A 37 4.48 1.34 1.96
C LEU A 37 4.99 0.12 1.18
N ASP A 38 5.81 0.33 0.15
CA ASP A 38 6.44 -0.76 -0.58
C ASP A 38 7.41 -1.58 0.27
N LYS A 39 8.18 -0.93 1.14
CA LYS A 39 9.02 -1.65 2.11
C LYS A 39 8.19 -2.55 3.01
N LYS A 40 6.99 -2.11 3.41
CA LYS A 40 6.04 -2.90 4.21
C LYS A 40 5.47 -4.07 3.39
N LEU A 41 5.08 -3.83 2.14
CA LEU A 41 4.59 -4.86 1.22
C LEU A 41 5.64 -5.95 0.98
N ILE A 42 6.88 -5.57 0.69
CA ILE A 42 8.01 -6.49 0.53
C ILE A 42 8.20 -7.33 1.81
N GLY A 43 8.16 -6.70 2.98
CA GLY A 43 8.24 -7.40 4.26
C GLY A 43 7.09 -8.38 4.51
N MET A 44 5.94 -8.17 3.86
CA MET A 44 4.77 -9.05 3.89
C MET A 44 4.78 -10.11 2.77
N GLY A 45 5.80 -10.13 1.90
CA GLY A 45 5.94 -11.07 0.79
C GLY A 45 5.27 -10.64 -0.52
N TYR A 46 4.86 -9.37 -0.63
CA TYR A 46 4.26 -8.80 -1.83
C TYR A 46 5.28 -8.04 -2.67
N ALA A 47 4.98 -7.86 -3.96
CA ALA A 47 5.74 -6.99 -4.82
C ALA A 47 5.57 -5.51 -4.40
N PRO A 48 6.56 -4.64 -4.68
CA PRO A 48 6.37 -3.20 -4.58
C PRO A 48 5.31 -2.75 -5.60
N VAL A 49 4.44 -1.83 -5.18
CA VAL A 49 3.30 -1.35 -5.96
C VAL A 49 3.32 0.17 -6.08
N PHE A 50 3.78 0.88 -5.06
CA PHE A 50 3.56 2.31 -4.93
C PHE A 50 4.73 3.16 -5.44
N THR A 51 5.95 2.65 -5.40
CA THR A 51 7.16 3.39 -5.82
C THR A 51 7.15 3.78 -7.30
N ILE A 52 6.39 3.08 -8.15
CA ILE A 52 6.19 3.46 -9.56
C ILE A 52 5.42 4.79 -9.72
N TYR A 53 4.69 5.20 -8.69
CA TYR A 53 3.94 6.46 -8.65
C TYR A 53 4.72 7.60 -8.00
N ASP A 54 5.91 7.32 -7.44
CA ASP A 54 6.75 8.30 -6.73
C ASP A 54 7.62 9.14 -7.69
N ASP A 55 7.72 8.73 -8.96
CA ASP A 55 8.44 9.41 -10.04
C ASP A 55 7.52 10.29 -10.93
N LEU A 56 6.26 10.51 -10.54
CA LEU A 56 5.25 11.29 -11.25
C LEU A 56 5.03 12.69 -10.66
#